data_AF-X1AF93-F1
#
_entry.id   AF-X1AF93-F1
#
_cell.length_a   1.000
_cell.length_b   1.000
_cell.length_c   1.000
_cell.angle_alpha   90.00
_cell.angle_beta   90.00
_cell.angle_gamma   90.00
#
_symmetry.space_group_name_H-M   'P 1'
#
loop_
_entity.id
_entity.type
_entity.pdbx_description
1 polymer ?
#
loop_
_entity_poly.entity_id
_entity_poly.type
_entity_poly.pdbx_seq_one_letter_code
_entity_poly.pdbx_strand_id
1 'polypeptide(L)'
;AREFSEKWAQIVVLKGAFTIIAHPDKSAAVIPFASPGLARAGTGDVLAGIIVGLLAQGIDPFYSAVAGAWIHAQAGVLAAEKLGNSASVLAGDLLDAIAQVLSNETRN
;
A
#
# COMPACT_ATOMS: atom_id res chain seq x y z
N ALA A 1 1.23 15.69 4.19
CA ALA A 1 0.08 14.91 3.65
C ALA A 1 -1.20 15.72 3.73
N ARG A 2 -1.72 16.05 4.93
CA ARG A 2 -2.97 16.81 5.12
C ARG A 2 -3.00 18.15 4.39
N GLU A 3 -1.96 18.98 4.55
CA GLU A 3 -1.85 20.27 3.85
C GLU A 3 -2.07 20.15 2.33
N PHE A 4 -1.37 19.21 1.68
CA PHE A 4 -1.50 18.99 0.25
C PHE A 4 -2.84 18.35 -0.14
N SER A 5 -3.39 17.48 0.71
CA SER A 5 -4.71 16.88 0.49
C SER A 5 -5.82 17.95 0.48
N GLU A 6 -5.79 18.86 1.45
CA GLU A 6 -6.71 20.01 1.52
C GLU A 6 -6.49 20.96 0.34
N LYS A 7 -5.24 21.33 0.07
CA LYS A 7 -4.89 22.28 -1.01
C LYS A 7 -5.30 21.79 -2.39
N TRP A 8 -5.22 20.49 -2.66
CA TRP A 8 -5.54 19.91 -3.96
C TRP A 8 -6.95 19.36 -4.06
N ALA A 9 -7.69 19.30 -2.94
CA ALA A 9 -8.95 18.57 -2.84
C ALA A 9 -8.83 17.13 -3.37
N GLN A 10 -7.72 16.46 -3.02
CA GLN A 10 -7.40 15.09 -3.42
C GLN A 10 -7.05 14.22 -2.21
N ILE A 11 -7.28 12.92 -2.34
CA ILE A 11 -6.70 11.95 -1.42
C ILE A 11 -5.20 11.85 -1.71
N VAL A 12 -4.38 12.03 -0.67
CA VAL A 12 -2.91 11.99 -0.79
C VAL A 12 -2.37 10.80 -0.05
N VAL A 13 -1.72 9.90 -0.79
CA VAL A 13 -0.94 8.78 -0.26
C VAL A 13 0.52 9.21 -0.13
N LEU A 14 0.92 9.59 1.08
CA LEU A 14 2.30 9.93 1.41
C LEU A 14 3.05 8.66 1.82
N LYS A 15 3.81 8.10 0.88
CA LYS A 15 4.67 6.93 1.11
C LYS A 15 5.85 7.28 2.02
N GLY A 16 6.24 6.30 2.84
CA GLY A 16 7.40 6.35 3.73
C GLY A 16 7.36 5.18 4.69
N ALA A 17 8.26 5.18 5.69
CA ALA A 17 7.98 4.43 6.91
C ALA A 17 6.69 4.99 7.51
N PHE A 18 5.67 4.15 7.73
CA PHE A 18 4.34 4.57 8.14
C PHE A 18 3.59 5.40 7.08
N THR A 19 3.16 4.76 5.98
CA THR A 19 2.39 5.42 4.91
C THR A 19 1.16 6.13 5.47
N ILE A 20 0.96 7.39 5.08
CA ILE A 20 -0.19 8.21 5.49
C ILE A 20 -1.13 8.41 4.30
N ILE A 21 -2.41 8.11 4.50
CA ILE A 21 -3.47 8.42 3.54
C ILE A 21 -4.27 9.58 4.13
N ALA A 22 -4.14 10.77 3.54
CA ALA A 22 -4.89 11.95 3.96
C ALA A 22 -6.08 12.20 3.03
N HIS A 23 -7.23 12.52 3.61
CA HIS A 23 -8.45 12.88 2.89
C HIS A 23 -8.70 14.40 3.01
N PRO A 24 -9.33 15.04 2.00
CA PRO A 24 -9.59 16.49 2.01
C PRO A 24 -10.46 16.99 3.18
N ASP A 25 -11.24 16.10 3.81
CA ASP A 25 -12.06 16.41 5.00
C ASP A 25 -11.26 16.46 6.32
N LYS A 26 -9.92 16.40 6.24
CA LYS A 26 -8.96 16.39 7.36
C LYS A 26 -8.85 15.06 8.10
N SER A 27 -9.63 14.05 7.74
CA SER A 27 -9.39 12.68 8.20
C SER A 27 -8.12 12.12 7.58
N ALA A 28 -7.49 11.16 8.26
CA ALA A 28 -6.34 10.46 7.75
C ALA A 28 -6.23 9.06 8.35
N ALA A 29 -5.70 8.12 7.56
CA ALA A 29 -5.29 6.80 8.01
C ALA A 29 -3.76 6.70 7.99
N VAL A 30 -3.23 5.85 8.87
CA VAL A 30 -1.81 5.51 8.93
C VAL A 30 -1.70 4.01 8.79
N ILE A 31 -0.85 3.55 7.89
CA ILE A 31 -0.49 2.14 7.75
C ILE A 31 0.71 1.89 8.66
N PRO A 32 0.56 1.19 9.80
CA PRO A 32 1.55 1.15 10.87
C PRO A 32 2.72 0.18 10.58
N PHE A 33 3.10 0.02 9.32
CA PHE A 33 4.11 -0.93 8.88
C PHE A 33 5.26 -0.21 8.19
N ALA A 34 6.48 -0.66 8.49
CA ALA A 34 7.70 -0.22 7.85
C ALA A 34 8.48 -1.46 7.41
N SER A 35 8.59 -1.68 6.10
CA SER A 35 9.43 -2.72 5.53
C SER A 35 10.52 -2.07 4.67
N PRO A 36 11.81 -2.24 5.02
CA PRO A 36 12.92 -1.76 4.18
C PRO A 36 12.87 -2.31 2.74
N GLY A 37 12.25 -3.47 2.54
CA GLY A 37 12.04 -4.06 1.21
C GLY A 37 11.15 -3.23 0.29
N LEU A 38 10.35 -2.32 0.84
CA LEU A 38 9.48 -1.43 0.07
C LEU A 38 10.18 -0.15 -0.41
N ALA A 39 11.36 0.16 0.10
CA ALA A 39 12.18 1.29 -0.33
C ALA A 39 13.00 0.96 -1.60
N ARG A 40 12.33 0.38 -2.61
CA ARG A 40 12.94 -0.13 -3.85
C ARG A 40 12.24 0.43 -5.08
N ALA A 41 12.97 0.52 -6.18
CA ALA A 41 12.39 0.96 -7.44
C ALA A 41 11.24 0.02 -7.87
N GLY A 42 10.15 0.58 -8.38
CA GLY A 42 9.00 -0.18 -8.87
C GLY A 42 7.95 -0.58 -7.83
N THR A 43 8.27 -0.60 -6.52
CA THR A 43 7.26 -0.94 -5.49
C THR A 43 6.11 0.08 -5.45
N GLY A 44 6.43 1.35 -5.73
CA GLY A 44 5.43 2.41 -5.89
C GLY A 44 4.44 2.16 -7.01
N ASP A 45 4.87 1.54 -8.11
CA ASP A 45 4.01 1.23 -9.25
C ASP A 45 3.08 0.06 -8.91
N VAL A 46 3.58 -0.92 -8.16
CA VAL A 46 2.76 -2.01 -7.60
C VAL A 46 1.67 -1.45 -6.68
N LEU A 47 2.01 -0.52 -5.76
CA LEU A 47 1.03 0.15 -4.91
C LEU A 47 -0.05 0.86 -5.75
N ALA A 48 0.36 1.64 -6.75
CA ALA A 48 -0.57 2.35 -7.62
C ALA A 48 -1.51 1.39 -8.36
N GLY A 49 -0.97 0.27 -8.87
CA GLY A 49 -1.74 -0.78 -9.53
C GLY A 49 -2.79 -1.42 -8.61
N ILE A 50 -2.44 -1.71 -7.35
CA ILE A 50 -3.39 -2.24 -6.36
C ILE A 50 -4.53 -1.23 -6.14
N ILE A 51 -4.20 0.05 -5.89
CA ILE A 51 -5.20 1.09 -5.63
C ILE A 51 -6.14 1.25 -6.84
N VAL A 52 -5.60 1.31 -8.06
CA VAL A 52 -6.40 1.41 -9.29
C VAL A 52 -7.27 0.17 -9.48
N GLY A 53 -6.77 -1.03 -9.18
CA GLY A 53 -7.55 -2.26 -9.24
C GLY A 53 -8.74 -2.28 -8.26
N LEU A 54 -8.56 -1.74 -7.06
CA LEU A 54 -9.65 -1.59 -6.07
C LEU A 54 -10.67 -0.54 -6.51
N LEU A 55 -10.20 0.61 -7.02
CA LEU A 55 -11.04 1.65 -7.61
C LEU A 55 -11.89 1.11 -8.77
N ALA A 56 -11.30 0.30 -9.66
CA ALA A 56 -11.99 -0.31 -10.79
C ALA A 56 -13.11 -1.29 -10.36
N GLN A 57 -13.05 -1.81 -9.13
CA GLN A 57 -14.11 -2.64 -8.54
C GLN A 57 -15.22 -1.81 -7.88
N GLY A 58 -15.13 -0.47 -7.91
CA GLY A 58 -16.13 0.43 -7.34
C GLY A 58 -15.96 0.70 -5.84
N ILE A 59 -14.81 0.34 -5.26
CA ILE A 59 -14.49 0.69 -3.87
C ILE A 59 -14.25 2.20 -3.79
N ASP A 60 -14.76 2.82 -2.73
CA ASP A 60 -14.52 4.23 -2.42
C ASP A 60 -13.02 4.59 -2.53
N PRO A 61 -12.65 5.78 -3.05
CA PRO A 61 -11.25 6.13 -3.26
C PRO A 61 -10.39 6.16 -2.00
N PHE A 62 -10.93 6.61 -0.86
CA PHE A 62 -10.17 6.66 0.39
C PHE A 62 -9.92 5.24 0.89
N TYR A 63 -10.95 4.40 0.93
CA TYR A 63 -10.81 3.00 1.33
C TYR A 63 -9.93 2.20 0.36
N SER A 64 -9.98 2.49 -0.94
CA SER A 64 -9.07 1.88 -1.94
C SER A 64 -7.61 2.23 -1.66
N ALA A 65 -7.32 3.49 -1.31
CA ALA A 65 -5.98 3.92 -0.95
C ALA A 65 -5.49 3.27 0.36
N VAL A 66 -6.36 3.18 1.38
CA VAL A 66 -6.04 2.54 2.67
C VAL A 66 -5.79 1.04 2.49
N ALA A 67 -6.72 0.32 1.87
CA ALA A 67 -6.61 -1.11 1.64
C ALA A 67 -5.40 -1.41 0.74
N GLY A 68 -5.20 -0.65 -0.34
CA GLY A 68 -4.06 -0.83 -1.23
C GLY A 68 -2.72 -0.64 -0.54
N ALA A 69 -2.60 0.39 0.31
CA ALA A 69 -1.38 0.63 1.09
C ALA A 69 -1.13 -0.46 2.15
N TRP A 70 -2.19 -0.99 2.76
CA TRP A 70 -2.09 -2.12 3.67
C TRP A 70 -1.66 -3.41 2.95
N ILE A 71 -2.32 -3.78 1.84
CA ILE A 71 -1.98 -4.96 1.04
C ILE A 71 -0.53 -4.90 0.57
N HIS A 72 -0.11 -3.74 0.06
CA HIS A 72 1.27 -3.48 -0.35
C HIS A 72 2.27 -3.66 0.81
N ALA A 73 1.93 -3.19 2.02
CA ALA A 73 2.77 -3.39 3.19
C ALA A 73 2.92 -4.87 3.56
N GLN A 74 1.80 -5.58 3.63
CA GLN A 74 1.76 -7.01 3.97
C GLN A 74 2.47 -7.88 2.92
N ALA A 75 2.30 -7.55 1.64
CA ALA A 75 3.02 -8.21 0.56
C ALA A 75 4.54 -8.05 0.74
N GLY A 76 5.00 -6.87 1.20
CA GLY A 76 6.42 -6.60 1.44
C GLY A 76 6.98 -7.39 2.62
N VAL A 77 6.18 -7.59 3.66
CA VAL A 77 6.54 -8.45 4.80
C VAL A 77 6.65 -9.90 4.34
N LEU A 78 5.62 -10.41 3.66
CA LEU A 78 5.57 -11.78 3.16
C LEU A 78 6.69 -12.09 2.16
N ALA A 79 7.00 -11.18 1.25
CA ALA A 79 8.09 -11.33 0.30
C ALA A 79 9.46 -11.38 1.02
N ALA A 80 9.66 -10.52 2.01
CA ALA A 80 10.89 -10.52 2.82
C ALA A 80 11.06 -11.83 3.61
N GLU A 81 9.99 -12.36 4.18
CA GLU A 81 9.98 -13.65 4.88
C GLU A 81 10.35 -14.81 3.94
N LYS A 82 9.75 -14.86 2.74
CA LYS A 82 10.03 -15.89 1.73
C LYS A 82 11.50 -15.86 1.25
N LEU A 83 12.06 -14.67 1.09
CA LEU A 83 13.45 -14.49 0.65
C LEU A 83 14.45 -14.57 1.81
N GLY A 84 13.97 -14.60 3.06
CA GLY A 84 14.79 -14.58 4.28
C GLY A 84 15.51 -13.24 4.55
N ASN A 85 15.28 -12.20 3.71
CA ASN A 85 15.89 -10.89 3.87
C ASN A 85 15.10 -9.80 3.13
N SER A 86 14.74 -8.72 3.81
CA SER A 86 14.07 -7.55 3.22
C SER A 86 14.93 -6.83 2.17
N ALA A 87 16.26 -6.93 2.24
CA ALA A 87 17.14 -6.28 1.28
C ALA A 87 17.07 -6.89 -0.13
N SER A 88 16.60 -8.13 -0.24
CA SER A 88 16.50 -8.87 -1.51
C SER A 88 15.16 -8.65 -2.22
N VAL A 89 14.18 -8.02 -1.57
CA VAL A 89 12.84 -7.83 -2.13
C VAL A 89 12.90 -6.89 -3.33
N LEU A 90 12.31 -7.33 -4.44
CA LEU A 90 12.06 -6.54 -5.64
C LEU A 90 10.56 -6.34 -5.85
N ALA A 91 10.20 -5.46 -6.79
CA ALA A 91 8.80 -5.20 -7.13
C ALA A 91 8.06 -6.45 -7.65
N GLY A 92 8.76 -7.37 -8.33
CA GLY A 92 8.20 -8.64 -8.79
C GLY A 92 7.82 -9.57 -7.63
N ASP A 93 8.70 -9.71 -6.64
CA ASP A 93 8.41 -10.53 -5.45
C ASP A 93 7.20 -10.00 -4.68
N LEU A 94 7.05 -8.68 -4.68
CA LEU A 94 5.91 -8.00 -4.09
C LEU A 94 4.61 -8.33 -4.82
N LEU A 95 4.63 -8.26 -6.15
CA LEU A 95 3.50 -8.61 -7.01
C LEU A 95 3.05 -10.06 -6.78
N ASP A 96 3.99 -11.00 -6.72
CA ASP A 96 3.72 -12.42 -6.48
C ASP A 96 3.12 -12.68 -5.09
N ALA A 97 3.41 -11.83 -4.11
CA ALA A 97 2.89 -11.93 -2.75
C ALA A 97 1.44 -11.43 -2.61
N ILE A 98 0.94 -10.57 -3.51
CA ILE A 98 -0.39 -9.92 -3.39
C ILE A 98 -1.53 -10.94 -3.30
N ALA A 99 -1.53 -11.96 -4.17
CA ALA A 99 -2.60 -12.96 -4.21
C ALA A 99 -2.70 -13.74 -2.88
N GLN A 100 -1.56 -14.01 -2.25
CA GLN A 100 -1.52 -14.69 -0.95
C GLN A 100 -2.03 -13.79 0.18
N VAL A 101 -1.70 -12.49 0.16
CA VAL A 101 -2.24 -11.53 1.13
C VAL A 101 -3.78 -11.46 1.03
N LEU A 102 -4.32 -11.36 -0.19
CA LEU A 102 -5.76 -11.27 -0.40
C LEU A 102 -6.53 -12.55 0.00
N SER A 103 -5.95 -13.72 -0.24
CA SER A 103 -6.61 -15.00 0.06
C SER A 103 -6.59 -15.38 1.54
N ASN A 104 -5.60 -14.90 2.30
CA ASN A 104 -5.58 -15.09 3.75
C ASN A 104 -6.69 -14.31 4.46
N GLU A 105 -7.12 -13.17 3.92
CA GLU A 105 -8.23 -12.38 4.46
C GLU A 105 -9.61 -13.02 4.21
N THR A 106 -9.74 -13.92 3.23
CA THR A 106 -11.01 -14.61 2.95
C THR A 106 -11.25 -15.83 3.88
N ARG A 107 -10.29 -16.16 4.75
CA ARG A 107 -10.30 -17.36 5.60
C ARG A 107 -10.63 -17.09 7.08
N ASN A 108 -11.00 -15.88 7.45
CA ASN A 108 -11.47 -15.51 8.80
C ASN A 108 -12.94 -15.10 8.79
#